data_AF-A0A9P3MUY2-F1
#
_entry.id   AF-A0A9P3MUY2-F1
#
_cell.length_a   1.000
_cell.length_b   1.000
_cell.length_c   1.000
_cell.angle_alpha   90.00
_cell.angle_beta   90.00
_cell.angle_gamma   90.00
#
_symmetry.space_group_name_H-M   'P 1'
#
loop_
_entity.id
_entity.type
_entity.pdbx_description
1 polymer ?
#
loop_
_entity_poly.entity_id
_entity_poly.type
_entity_poly.pdbx_seq_one_letter_code
_entity_poly.pdbx_strand_id
1 'polypeptide(L)'
;MALIRFYPSILVLLAVLSACNFERACGWYMPKPGTTFFWQLSATDDALDMSHPAKLYTVDSSLSAKSIAKLRNAGKVVMCYISFGTAEDYRSDYNQFPKSVIGGLTCRNEACTDVWPGERWLDIKSPVVKRIMEKRVQLAKSKGCDGVDPDNMNAYDNNIMARPISRFTITAKDQFK
;
A
#
# COMPACT_ATOMS: atom_id res chain seq x y z
N MET A 1 -56.23 -44.14 32.44
CA MET A 1 -55.15 -43.65 33.33
C MET A 1 -53.83 -43.84 32.59
N ALA A 2 -53.16 -42.72 32.30
CA ALA A 2 -51.78 -42.53 31.82
C ALA A 2 -51.19 -43.42 30.70
N LEU A 3 -51.03 -42.79 29.52
CA LEU A 3 -49.99 -43.03 28.51
C LEU A 3 -48.58 -42.89 29.12
N ILE A 4 -47.55 -43.56 28.58
CA ILE A 4 -46.22 -43.00 28.28
C ILE A 4 -45.47 -43.94 27.31
N ARG A 5 -45.00 -43.36 26.21
CA ARG A 5 -44.26 -43.98 25.09
C ARG A 5 -42.76 -44.13 25.41
N PHE A 6 -42.14 -45.15 24.83
CA PHE A 6 -40.69 -45.27 24.65
C PHE A 6 -40.16 -44.17 23.71
N TYR A 7 -39.05 -43.53 24.07
CA TYR A 7 -38.11 -42.93 23.12
C TYR A 7 -36.67 -43.20 23.59
N PRO A 8 -35.79 -43.72 22.72
CA PRO A 8 -34.38 -43.89 23.04
C PRO A 8 -33.70 -42.52 23.04
N SER A 9 -32.84 -42.30 24.03
CA SER A 9 -32.01 -41.11 24.15
C SER A 9 -31.05 -41.02 22.95
N ILE A 10 -31.40 -40.19 21.96
CA ILE A 10 -30.48 -39.77 20.90
C ILE A 10 -29.57 -38.70 21.50
N LEU A 11 -28.30 -39.06 21.76
CA LEU A 11 -27.22 -38.10 21.97
C LEU A 11 -26.99 -37.37 20.63
N VAL A 12 -27.47 -36.14 20.49
CA VAL A 12 -27.09 -35.26 19.39
C VAL A 12 -25.73 -34.65 19.74
N LEU A 13 -24.66 -35.27 19.25
CA LEU A 13 -23.35 -34.62 19.17
C LEU A 13 -23.45 -33.54 18.08
N LEU A 14 -23.80 -32.31 18.47
CA LEU A 14 -23.56 -31.13 17.65
C LEU A 14 -22.05 -30.88 17.65
N ALA A 15 -21.34 -31.57 16.75
CA ALA A 15 -20.01 -31.17 16.33
C ALA A 15 -20.16 -29.83 15.60
N VAL A 16 -20.03 -28.74 16.35
CA VAL A 16 -19.76 -27.42 15.77
C VAL A 16 -18.41 -27.57 15.07
N LEU A 17 -18.45 -27.82 13.77
CA LEU A 17 -17.32 -27.67 12.86
C LEU A 17 -16.96 -26.18 12.82
N SER A 18 -16.38 -25.70 13.92
CA SER A 18 -15.54 -24.53 13.93
C SER A 18 -14.20 -24.94 13.31
N ALA A 19 -14.23 -25.25 12.03
CA ALA A 19 -13.07 -25.01 11.19
C ALA A 19 -13.14 -23.53 10.82
N CYS A 20 -12.82 -22.68 11.80
CA CYS A 20 -12.12 -21.46 11.48
C CYS A 20 -10.96 -21.93 10.59
N ASN A 21 -11.02 -21.62 9.29
CA ASN A 21 -9.97 -21.99 8.33
C ASN A 21 -8.65 -21.48 8.89
N PHE A 22 -7.93 -22.38 9.57
CA PHE A 22 -6.64 -22.16 10.21
C PHE A 22 -5.57 -22.25 9.12
N GLU A 23 -5.81 -21.57 8.00
CA GLU A 23 -4.88 -21.41 6.89
C GLU A 23 -4.96 -19.97 6.36
N ARG A 24 -4.94 -18.98 7.25
CA ARG A 24 -4.11 -17.82 6.91
C ARG A 24 -2.69 -18.23 7.24
N ALA A 25 -2.01 -18.81 6.26
CA ALA A 25 -0.57 -19.03 6.34
C ALA A 25 0.08 -17.76 6.89
N CYS A 26 0.92 -17.93 7.93
CA CYS A 26 1.79 -16.89 8.48
C CYS A 26 2.90 -16.52 7.46
N GLY A 27 2.51 -16.11 6.26
CA GLY A 27 3.39 -15.74 5.17
C GLY A 27 2.89 -14.48 4.48
N TRP A 28 3.83 -13.61 4.11
CA TRP A 28 3.59 -12.56 3.14
C TRP A 28 3.13 -13.12 1.79
N TYR A 29 2.28 -12.36 1.09
CA TYR A 29 1.82 -12.72 -0.25
C TYR A 29 3.01 -12.69 -1.23
N MET A 30 3.21 -13.79 -1.95
CA MET A 30 4.25 -13.91 -2.98
C MET A 30 3.56 -14.18 -4.33
N PRO A 31 3.45 -13.18 -5.23
CA PRO A 31 2.86 -13.39 -6.54
C PRO A 31 3.71 -14.38 -7.34
N LYS A 32 3.06 -15.29 -8.06
CA LYS A 32 3.74 -16.18 -9.01
C LYS A 32 4.04 -15.40 -10.30
N PRO A 33 5.13 -15.70 -11.02
CA PRO A 33 5.33 -15.19 -12.38
C PRO A 33 4.06 -15.39 -13.23
N GLY A 34 3.68 -14.37 -14.00
CA GLY A 34 2.43 -14.36 -14.77
C GLY A 34 1.18 -13.89 -13.99
N THR A 35 1.29 -13.54 -12.71
CA THR A 35 0.20 -12.86 -11.98
C THR A 35 -0.16 -11.55 -12.67
N THR A 36 -1.42 -11.38 -13.07
CA THR A 36 -1.91 -10.14 -13.68
C THR A 36 -2.06 -9.03 -12.64
N PHE A 37 -1.65 -7.81 -13.01
CA PHE A 37 -1.70 -6.63 -12.15
C PHE A 37 -2.40 -5.46 -12.84
N PHE A 38 -2.90 -4.52 -12.05
CA PHE A 38 -3.53 -3.29 -12.53
C PHE A 38 -3.22 -2.12 -11.58
N TRP A 39 -2.68 -1.03 -12.12
CA TRP A 39 -2.47 0.22 -11.38
C TRP A 39 -3.65 1.17 -11.58
N GLN A 40 -4.25 1.60 -10.48
CA GLN A 40 -5.35 2.56 -10.45
C GLN A 40 -5.07 3.61 -9.36
N LEU A 41 -4.11 4.49 -9.63
CA LEU A 41 -3.60 5.44 -8.64
C LEU A 41 -4.48 6.70 -8.48
N SER A 42 -5.33 7.00 -9.44
CA SER A 42 -6.20 8.19 -9.41
C SER A 42 -7.65 7.90 -8.99
N ALA A 43 -7.95 6.68 -8.55
CA ALA A 43 -9.29 6.34 -8.08
C ALA A 43 -9.65 7.03 -6.78
N THR A 44 -10.91 7.43 -6.65
CA THR A 44 -11.53 7.84 -5.39
C THR A 44 -12.37 6.69 -4.83
N ASP A 45 -12.81 6.80 -3.57
CA ASP A 45 -13.65 5.78 -2.92
C ASP A 45 -14.96 5.46 -3.68
N ASP A 46 -15.46 6.43 -4.45
CA ASP A 46 -16.71 6.32 -5.23
C ASP A 46 -16.47 5.99 -6.71
N ALA A 47 -15.23 6.03 -7.18
CA ALA A 47 -14.85 5.83 -8.58
C ALA A 47 -13.85 4.67 -8.78
N LEU A 48 -13.86 3.70 -7.87
CA LEU A 48 -12.98 2.53 -7.94
C LEU A 48 -13.49 1.54 -8.99
N ASP A 49 -12.75 1.40 -10.09
CA ASP A 49 -13.01 0.36 -11.09
C ASP A 49 -12.57 -1.02 -10.56
N MET A 50 -13.54 -1.93 -10.44
CA MET A 50 -13.33 -3.32 -10.02
C MET A 50 -13.53 -4.33 -11.16
N SER A 51 -13.84 -3.87 -12.37
CA SER A 51 -14.16 -4.71 -13.53
C SER A 51 -12.92 -5.28 -14.22
N HIS A 52 -11.76 -4.66 -14.03
CA HIS A 52 -10.52 -5.10 -14.67
C HIS A 52 -10.14 -6.56 -14.27
N PRO A 53 -9.82 -7.44 -15.23
CA PRO A 53 -9.54 -8.85 -14.96
C PRO A 53 -8.10 -9.09 -14.44
N ALA A 54 -7.67 -8.30 -13.44
CA ALA A 54 -6.38 -8.48 -12.76
C ALA A 54 -6.54 -9.19 -11.41
N LYS A 55 -5.50 -9.92 -10.98
CA LYS A 55 -5.43 -10.54 -9.65
C LYS A 55 -4.91 -9.56 -8.59
N LEU A 56 -3.90 -8.77 -8.94
CA LEU A 56 -3.28 -7.77 -8.07
C LEU A 56 -3.71 -6.37 -8.48
N TYR A 57 -4.18 -5.58 -7.52
CA TYR A 57 -4.56 -4.19 -7.70
C TYR A 57 -3.62 -3.32 -6.90
N THR A 58 -2.92 -2.41 -7.58
CA THR A 58 -2.23 -1.32 -6.90
C THR A 58 -3.13 -0.09 -6.93
N VAL A 59 -3.45 0.42 -5.75
CA VAL A 59 -4.29 1.60 -5.56
C VAL A 59 -3.60 2.60 -4.65
N ASP A 60 -3.99 3.86 -4.76
CA ASP A 60 -3.44 4.90 -3.90
C ASP A 60 -3.78 4.66 -2.41
N SER A 61 -2.80 4.86 -1.52
CA SER A 61 -2.98 4.64 -0.08
C SER A 61 -3.95 5.61 0.59
N SER A 62 -4.43 6.65 -0.10
CA SER A 62 -5.48 7.54 0.39
C SER A 62 -6.85 6.87 0.49
N LEU A 63 -7.15 5.84 -0.34
CA LEU A 63 -8.43 5.14 -0.32
C LEU A 63 -8.81 4.65 1.09
N SER A 64 -10.11 4.66 1.39
CA SER A 64 -10.60 4.24 2.70
C SER A 64 -10.43 2.74 2.93
N ALA A 65 -10.39 2.32 4.20
CA ALA A 65 -10.40 0.89 4.56
C ALA A 65 -11.61 0.15 3.99
N LYS A 66 -12.74 0.85 3.78
CA LYS A 66 -13.95 0.30 3.14
C LYS A 66 -13.67 -0.07 1.67
N SER A 67 -13.00 0.79 0.92
CA SER A 67 -12.65 0.53 -0.49
C SER A 67 -11.60 -0.58 -0.63
N ILE A 68 -10.60 -0.59 0.25
CA ILE A 68 -9.63 -1.70 0.32
C ILE A 68 -10.35 -3.02 0.63
N ALA A 69 -11.29 -3.03 1.58
CA ALA A 69 -12.09 -4.21 1.89
C ALA A 69 -12.97 -4.67 0.71
N LYS A 70 -13.56 -3.75 -0.08
CA LYS A 70 -14.31 -4.11 -1.30
C LYS A 70 -13.46 -4.90 -2.29
N LEU A 71 -12.24 -4.44 -2.57
CA LEU A 71 -11.30 -5.14 -3.47
C LEU A 71 -10.94 -6.53 -2.94
N ARG A 72 -10.61 -6.62 -1.64
CA ARG A 72 -10.22 -7.90 -1.02
C ARG A 72 -11.38 -8.89 -0.98
N ASN A 73 -12.60 -8.43 -0.69
CA ASN A 73 -13.81 -9.26 -0.72
C ASN A 73 -14.14 -9.74 -2.14
N ALA A 74 -13.71 -9.01 -3.17
CA ALA A 74 -13.76 -9.46 -4.57
C ALA A 74 -12.60 -10.38 -4.97
N GLY A 75 -11.82 -10.88 -4.01
CA GLY A 75 -10.73 -11.83 -4.24
C GLY A 75 -9.46 -11.20 -4.85
N LYS A 76 -9.35 -9.87 -4.87
CA LYS A 76 -8.15 -9.16 -5.32
C LYS A 76 -7.11 -9.13 -4.22
N VAL A 77 -5.84 -9.17 -4.63
CA VAL A 77 -4.71 -8.81 -3.75
C VAL A 77 -4.48 -7.32 -3.89
N VAL A 78 -4.37 -6.59 -2.78
CA VAL A 78 -4.29 -5.12 -2.81
C VAL A 78 -2.92 -4.63 -2.36
N MET A 79 -2.19 -3.99 -3.27
CA MET A 79 -0.97 -3.24 -2.97
C MET A 79 -1.33 -1.76 -2.81
N CYS A 80 -0.89 -1.14 -1.73
CA CYS A 80 -1.14 0.30 -1.50
C CYS A 80 0.08 1.11 -1.92
N TYR A 81 -0.10 1.96 -2.92
CA TYR A 81 0.91 2.88 -3.43
C TYR A 81 1.26 3.94 -2.39
N ILE A 82 2.56 4.11 -2.17
CA ILE A 82 3.13 5.16 -1.32
C ILE A 82 4.37 5.66 -2.04
N SER A 83 4.47 6.96 -2.29
CA SER A 83 5.77 7.52 -2.63
C SER A 83 6.67 7.57 -1.39
N PHE A 84 7.78 6.84 -1.43
CA PHE A 84 8.78 6.79 -0.37
C PHE A 84 9.87 7.84 -0.56
N GLY A 85 10.19 8.16 -1.82
CA GLY A 85 11.24 9.11 -2.17
C GLY A 85 10.79 10.57 -2.24
N THR A 86 9.49 10.85 -2.21
CA THR A 86 8.97 12.21 -2.46
C THR A 86 7.88 12.62 -1.46
N ALA A 87 7.76 13.93 -1.26
CA ALA A 87 6.67 14.58 -0.57
C ALA A 87 5.68 15.11 -1.61
N GLU A 88 4.40 14.82 -1.40
CA GLU A 88 3.29 15.21 -2.24
C GLU A 88 2.38 16.15 -1.43
N ASP A 89 2.21 17.39 -1.88
CA ASP A 89 1.57 18.48 -1.11
C ASP A 89 0.09 18.27 -0.78
N TYR A 90 -0.58 17.41 -1.55
CA TYR A 90 -1.96 17.02 -1.33
C TYR A 90 -2.14 15.92 -0.27
N ARG A 91 -1.05 15.33 0.26
CA ARG A 91 -1.13 14.31 1.31
C ARG A 91 -1.41 14.96 2.66
N SER A 92 -2.30 14.35 3.44
CA SER A 92 -2.69 14.84 4.78
C SER A 92 -1.52 14.99 5.77
N ASP A 93 -0.41 14.28 5.57
CA ASP A 93 0.79 14.33 6.40
C ASP A 93 1.90 15.24 5.84
N TYR A 94 1.67 15.95 4.73
CA TYR A 94 2.69 16.78 4.08
C TYR A 94 3.31 17.81 5.03
N ASN A 95 2.49 18.43 5.89
CA ASN A 95 2.96 19.43 6.87
C ASN A 95 3.83 18.84 8.00
N GLN A 96 3.99 17.51 8.07
CA GLN A 96 4.90 16.87 9.01
C GLN A 96 6.35 16.86 8.51
N PHE A 97 6.60 17.13 7.23
CA PHE A 97 7.96 17.23 6.68
C PHE A 97 8.58 18.60 7.02
N PRO A 98 9.71 18.64 7.75
CA PRO A 98 10.48 19.88 7.91
C PRO A 98 10.97 20.38 6.55
N LYS A 99 11.03 21.71 6.37
CA LYS A 99 11.56 22.29 5.11
C LYS A 99 12.97 21.80 4.77
N SER A 100 13.77 21.43 5.77
CA SER A 100 15.14 20.93 5.59
C SER A 100 15.23 19.56 4.90
N VAL A 101 14.14 18.77 4.90
CA VAL A 101 14.12 17.45 4.25
C VAL A 101 13.42 17.47 2.88
N ILE A 102 12.95 18.64 2.43
CA ILE A 102 12.25 18.82 1.16
C ILE A 102 13.24 19.36 0.12
N GLY A 103 13.38 18.61 -0.98
CA GLY A 103 14.26 18.88 -2.10
C GLY A 103 13.63 19.67 -3.24
N GLY A 104 14.19 19.49 -4.43
CA GLY A 104 13.62 20.03 -5.66
C GLY A 104 12.41 19.23 -6.16
N LEU A 105 11.72 19.79 -7.15
CA LEU A 105 10.57 19.17 -7.80
C LEU A 105 11.01 17.90 -8.55
N THR A 106 10.12 16.92 -8.65
CA THR A 106 10.31 15.75 -9.51
C THR A 106 10.02 16.10 -10.98
N CYS A 107 10.69 15.43 -11.91
CA CYS A 107 10.59 15.69 -13.34
C CYS A 107 9.83 14.56 -14.03
N ARG A 108 8.96 14.90 -14.98
CA ARG A 108 8.23 13.93 -15.83
C ARG A 108 9.04 13.47 -17.03
N ASN A 109 10.10 14.20 -17.37
CA ASN A 109 10.98 13.89 -18.48
C ASN A 109 12.45 14.12 -18.12
N GLU A 110 13.36 13.50 -18.88
CA GLU A 110 14.80 13.57 -18.66
C GLU A 110 15.36 15.01 -18.73
N ALA A 111 14.76 15.85 -19.57
CA ALA A 111 15.17 17.25 -19.73
C ALA A 111 14.71 18.16 -18.57
N CYS A 112 13.89 17.65 -17.66
CA CYS A 112 13.20 18.39 -16.60
C CYS A 112 12.55 19.69 -17.07
N THR A 113 11.97 19.67 -18.27
CA THR A 113 11.13 20.76 -18.79
C THR A 113 9.67 20.60 -18.36
N ASP A 114 9.34 19.43 -17.84
CA ASP A 114 8.03 19.08 -17.31
C ASP A 114 8.20 18.42 -15.93
N VAL A 115 7.35 18.82 -14.98
CA VAL A 115 7.46 18.43 -13.55
C VAL A 115 6.15 17.88 -13.04
N TRP A 116 6.18 17.02 -12.03
CA TRP A 116 4.99 16.68 -11.26
C TRP A 116 4.69 17.83 -10.27
N PRO A 117 3.58 18.58 -10.46
CA PRO A 117 3.27 19.69 -9.57
C PRO A 117 2.99 19.19 -8.15
N GLY A 118 3.53 19.88 -7.15
CA GLY A 118 3.31 19.53 -5.75
C GLY A 118 4.14 18.34 -5.25
N GLU A 119 4.96 17.72 -6.11
CA GLU A 119 5.81 16.59 -5.73
C GLU A 119 7.30 16.98 -5.68
N ARG A 120 7.96 16.66 -4.56
CA ARG A 120 9.36 17.03 -4.31
C ARG A 120 10.15 15.88 -3.71
N TRP A 121 11.40 15.72 -4.11
CA TRP A 121 12.32 14.74 -3.51
C TRP A 121 12.49 14.95 -2.01
N LEU A 122 12.69 13.86 -1.27
CA LEU A 122 12.94 13.86 0.16
C LEU A 122 14.39 13.47 0.50
N ASP A 123 14.91 13.99 1.61
CA ASP A 123 16.12 13.44 2.23
C ASP A 123 15.78 12.11 2.91
N ILE A 124 15.86 11.02 2.15
CA ILE A 124 15.50 9.68 2.62
C ILE A 124 16.37 9.20 3.79
N LYS A 125 17.54 9.81 4.02
CA LYS A 125 18.42 9.49 5.16
C LYS A 125 17.90 10.10 6.47
N SER A 126 16.95 11.04 6.39
CA SER A 126 16.39 11.72 7.55
C SER A 126 15.56 10.77 8.42
N PRO A 127 15.81 10.70 9.74
CA PRO A 127 14.98 9.93 10.67
C PRO A 127 13.52 10.39 10.70
N VAL A 128 13.24 11.66 10.36
CA VAL A 128 11.86 12.19 10.28
C VAL A 128 11.14 11.61 9.07
N VAL A 129 11.79 11.58 7.90
CA VAL A 129 11.24 10.97 6.68
C VAL A 129 10.96 9.48 6.93
N LYS A 130 11.93 8.74 7.48
CA LYS A 130 11.73 7.32 7.84
C LYS A 130 10.51 7.10 8.73
N ARG A 131 10.36 7.90 9.79
CA ARG A 131 9.22 7.80 10.72
C ARG A 131 7.88 8.08 10.04
N ILE A 132 7.82 9.04 9.10
CA ILE A 132 6.60 9.34 8.34
C ILE A 132 6.26 8.16 7.42
N MET A 133 7.24 7.60 6.70
CA MET A 133 7.02 6.43 5.85
C MET A 133 6.60 5.19 6.65
N GLU A 134 7.19 4.96 7.82
CA GLU A 134 6.74 3.91 8.76
C GLU A 134 5.27 4.08 9.13
N LYS A 135 4.82 5.31 9.45
CA LYS A 135 3.40 5.58 9.72
C LYS A 135 2.52 5.31 8.50
N ARG A 136 2.95 5.67 7.29
CA ARG A 136 2.20 5.37 6.05
C ARG A 136 2.04 3.87 5.82
N VAL A 137 3.11 3.09 6.04
CA VAL A 137 3.05 1.62 5.97
C VAL A 137 2.11 1.03 7.04
N GLN A 138 2.17 1.54 8.28
CA GLN A 138 1.23 1.09 9.33
C GLN A 138 -0.22 1.44 9.00
N LEU A 139 -0.47 2.61 8.40
CA LEU A 139 -1.80 3.01 7.94
C LEU A 139 -2.30 2.11 6.80
N ALA A 140 -1.46 1.78 5.82
CA ALA A 140 -1.81 0.83 4.76
C ALA A 140 -2.17 -0.54 5.35
N LYS A 141 -1.36 -1.03 6.30
CA LYS A 141 -1.66 -2.28 7.03
C LYS A 141 -2.98 -2.19 7.80
N SER A 142 -3.25 -1.10 8.51
CA SER A 142 -4.49 -0.95 9.30
C SER A 142 -5.74 -0.82 8.41
N LYS A 143 -5.60 -0.28 7.20
CA LYS A 143 -6.66 -0.26 6.17
C LYS A 143 -6.88 -1.64 5.54
N GLY A 144 -5.93 -2.56 5.72
CA GLY A 144 -6.03 -3.94 5.29
C GLY A 144 -5.37 -4.23 3.94
N CYS A 145 -4.45 -3.39 3.45
CA CYS A 145 -3.67 -3.70 2.25
C CYS A 145 -2.86 -5.01 2.46
N ASP A 146 -2.70 -5.81 1.42
CA ASP A 146 -1.89 -7.04 1.47
C ASP A 146 -0.38 -6.73 1.34
N GLY A 147 -0.03 -5.55 0.83
CA GLY A 147 1.33 -5.02 0.76
C GLY A 147 1.36 -3.54 0.38
N VAL A 148 2.57 -3.02 0.16
CA VAL A 148 2.80 -1.65 -0.32
C VAL A 148 3.57 -1.67 -1.63
N ASP A 149 3.31 -0.69 -2.48
CA ASP A 149 4.07 -0.41 -3.70
C ASP A 149 4.86 0.90 -3.46
N PRO A 150 6.14 0.82 -3.03
CA PRO A 150 6.95 1.98 -2.70
C PRO A 150 7.53 2.61 -3.97
N ASP A 151 7.10 3.83 -4.28
CA ASP A 151 7.57 4.56 -5.46
C ASP A 151 8.71 5.54 -5.13
N ASN A 152 9.39 6.02 -6.18
CA ASN A 152 10.49 6.96 -6.12
C ASN A 152 11.71 6.43 -5.34
N MET A 153 11.95 5.12 -5.44
CA MET A 153 13.09 4.41 -4.84
C MET A 153 14.43 4.63 -5.59
N ASN A 154 14.48 5.61 -6.48
CA ASN A 154 15.62 5.94 -7.35
C ASN A 154 16.16 7.37 -7.12
N ALA A 155 15.93 7.98 -5.96
CA ALA A 155 16.40 9.34 -5.66
C ALA A 155 17.92 9.56 -5.89
N TYR A 156 18.75 8.52 -5.70
CA TYR A 156 20.20 8.60 -5.98
C TYR A 156 20.51 8.82 -7.47
N ASP A 157 19.67 8.29 -8.35
CA ASP A 157 19.77 8.36 -9.80
C ASP A 157 19.03 9.57 -10.36
N ASN A 158 18.50 10.44 -9.49
CA ASN A 158 17.90 11.72 -9.86
C ASN A 158 18.82 12.90 -9.48
N ASN A 159 20.11 12.59 -9.35
CA ASN A 159 21.22 13.54 -9.17
C ASN A 159 22.16 13.58 -10.38
N ILE A 160 21.78 13.01 -11.53
CA ILE A 160 22.68 12.86 -12.67
C ILE A 160 22.84 14.20 -13.41
N MET A 161 24.06 14.73 -13.28
CA MET A 161 24.79 15.63 -14.17
C MET A 161 24.13 16.98 -14.50
N ALA A 162 24.67 18.03 -13.85
CA ALA A 162 24.46 19.47 -14.00
C ALA A 162 23.39 20.14 -13.11
N ARG A 163 22.46 19.40 -12.49
CA ARG A 163 21.51 19.97 -11.50
C ARG A 163 21.20 18.95 -10.41
N PRO A 164 21.52 19.19 -9.12
CA PRO A 164 21.06 18.32 -8.04
C PRO A 164 19.55 18.56 -7.83
N ILE A 165 18.72 17.83 -8.57
CA ILE A 165 17.26 17.99 -8.55
C ILE A 165 16.72 17.55 -7.19
N SER A 166 17.24 16.45 -6.62
CA SER A 166 16.90 16.05 -5.26
C SER A 166 17.40 17.03 -4.19
N ARG A 167 18.50 17.75 -4.47
CA ARG A 167 19.27 18.61 -3.54
C ARG A 167 19.96 17.85 -2.39
N PHE A 168 19.92 16.52 -2.38
CA PHE A 168 20.54 15.70 -1.34
C PHE A 168 21.59 14.78 -1.94
N THR A 169 22.72 14.59 -1.23
CA THR A 169 23.70 13.57 -1.59
C THR A 169 23.17 12.20 -1.14
N ILE A 170 22.40 11.55 -2.00
CA ILE A 170 21.83 10.21 -1.82
C ILE A 170 22.60 9.23 -2.71
N THR A 171 23.04 8.11 -2.14
CA THR A 171 23.68 7.02 -2.89
C THR A 171 22.72 5.84 -3.09
N ALA A 172 23.02 4.95 -4.03
CA ALA A 172 22.25 3.71 -4.18
C ALA A 172 22.18 2.92 -2.86
N LYS A 173 23.27 2.90 -2.09
CA LYS A 173 23.33 2.23 -0.78
C LYS A 173 22.34 2.81 0.24
N ASP A 174 21.96 4.07 0.12
CA ASP A 174 21.03 4.71 1.05
C ASP A 174 19.57 4.29 0.80
N GLN A 175 19.21 3.82 -0.40
CA GLN A 175 17.87 3.30 -0.73
C GLN A 175 17.66 1.84 -0.30
N PHE A 176 18.72 1.09 -0.01
CA PHE A 176 18.66 -0.31 0.39
C PHE A 176 18.74 -0.52 1.92
N LYS A 177 18.58 0.53 2.73
CA LYS A 177 18.70 0.53 4.20
C LYS A 177 17.41 0.97 4.89
#